data_AF-A0A940BKX6-F1
#
_entry.id   AF-A0A940BKX6-F1
#
_cell.length_a   1.000
_cell.length_b   1.000
_cell.length_c   1.000
_cell.angle_alpha   90.00
_cell.angle_beta   90.00
_cell.angle_gamma   90.00
#
_symmetry.space_group_name_H-M   'P 1'
#
loop_
_entity.id
_entity.type
_entity.pdbx_description
1 polymer ?
#
loop_
_entity_poly.entity_id
_entity_poly.type
_entity_poly.pdbx_seq_one_letter_code
_entity_poly.pdbx_strand_id
1 'polypeptide(L)'
;MKRISLLILSLIALWQLPIASQTEIKAVSGIYAGGHIRRGRPQTITKLRKSGFTYILLFNVHVDTDGTLMTDGETICKNGEYVFNQTQPYYQQDIRDLKTAPTSIQRIEIVIGGWGNDSYDHIRDLINKNGTGSNTMLYRNFKALKEAVPEIDAVNNDDEHCYDTETSAKFHIMMYNLGYKTTLAPYTYMSYWQNLCSKIRASKPKAVDRIMVQCYDGGAGNLNNVGSWNFTGVIDRHAGLLDYSNDWSVDRNLEQFQKWKDDGVATGGFVWLYNDGYDETWDLNGWASGMNRIYKAVEVSEEDAMVEVFSGTNYTGYSVKLPVGTFTLPDLAVYGLRANDLESLKILKEGASARLYKTENNTGTSRLCKADTRSLTSTYKNLVNSITVTYEDPVGISKPEGQQKGEDVIVYSLDGKILGHDKDAIRKAKGQTVLVKTGERSVKVKVDR
;
A
#
# COMPACT_ATOMS: atom_id res chain seq x y z
N MET A 1 35.84 6.69 -51.75
CA MET A 1 36.20 7.78 -50.81
C MET A 1 34.92 8.32 -50.19
N LYS A 2 34.93 8.48 -48.86
CA LYS A 2 33.79 8.34 -47.94
C LYS A 2 32.74 9.45 -48.07
N ARG A 3 31.46 9.03 -48.12
CA ARG A 3 30.29 9.90 -47.93
C ARG A 3 30.17 10.28 -46.45
N ILE A 4 29.93 11.56 -46.23
CA ILE A 4 29.63 12.18 -44.94
C ILE A 4 28.20 11.79 -44.54
N SER A 5 28.05 11.15 -43.38
CA SER A 5 26.75 10.96 -42.72
C SER A 5 26.77 11.78 -41.43
N LEU A 6 25.99 12.86 -41.41
CA LEU A 6 25.59 13.56 -40.19
C LEU A 6 24.76 12.60 -39.34
N LEU A 7 25.23 12.28 -38.14
CA LEU A 7 24.43 11.69 -37.08
C LEU A 7 24.20 12.77 -36.02
N ILE A 8 22.97 13.29 -35.99
CA ILE A 8 22.44 14.09 -34.90
C ILE A 8 22.20 13.12 -33.74
N LEU A 9 23.07 13.16 -32.73
CA LEU A 9 22.82 12.49 -31.45
C LEU A 9 22.11 13.48 -30.52
N SER A 10 20.80 13.30 -30.41
CA SER A 10 19.96 13.91 -29.38
C SER A 10 20.39 13.38 -28.01
N LEU A 11 20.98 14.24 -27.17
CA LEU A 11 21.19 13.96 -25.76
C LEU A 11 19.83 13.95 -25.04
N ILE A 12 19.26 12.77 -24.83
CA ILE A 12 18.22 12.56 -23.82
C ILE A 12 18.96 12.33 -22.49
N ALA A 13 19.06 13.38 -21.68
CA ALA A 13 19.46 13.25 -20.30
C ALA A 13 18.34 12.55 -19.51
N LEU A 14 18.42 11.22 -19.42
CA LEU A 14 17.63 10.45 -18.46
C LEU A 14 18.08 10.86 -17.04
N TRP A 15 17.27 11.70 -16.40
CA TRP A 15 17.33 11.90 -14.96
C TRP A 15 17.00 10.57 -14.28
N GLN A 16 18.03 9.82 -13.92
CA GLN A 16 17.87 8.70 -12.99
C GLN A 16 17.66 9.29 -11.60
N LEU A 17 16.38 9.44 -11.24
CA LEU A 17 15.98 9.56 -9.84
C LEU A 17 16.59 8.38 -9.08
N PRO A 18 17.19 8.58 -7.90
CA PRO A 18 17.61 7.47 -7.07
C PRO A 18 16.37 6.61 -6.82
N ILE A 19 16.43 5.36 -7.27
CA ILE A 19 15.46 4.34 -6.95
C ILE A 19 15.55 4.21 -5.42
N ALA A 20 14.60 4.82 -4.72
CA ALA A 20 14.34 4.44 -3.34
C ALA A 20 14.25 2.92 -3.35
N SER A 21 15.13 2.27 -2.57
CA SER A 21 14.98 0.85 -2.26
C SER A 21 13.50 0.62 -2.01
N GLN A 22 12.86 -0.22 -2.84
CA GLN A 22 11.45 -0.57 -2.66
C GLN A 22 11.38 -1.31 -1.33
N THR A 23 11.22 -0.57 -0.23
CA THR A 23 10.76 -1.12 1.03
C THR A 23 9.44 -1.76 0.68
N GLU A 24 9.38 -3.09 0.73
CA GLU A 24 8.15 -3.84 0.54
C GLU A 24 7.12 -3.21 1.50
N ILE A 25 6.11 -2.53 0.95
CA ILE A 25 5.11 -1.86 1.77
C ILE A 25 4.31 -2.97 2.43
N LYS A 26 4.58 -3.18 3.72
CA LYS A 26 3.91 -4.20 4.54
C LYS A 26 2.69 -3.67 5.26
N ALA A 27 2.37 -2.38 5.13
CA ALA A 27 1.18 -1.78 5.71
C ALA A 27 -0.08 -2.43 5.14
N VAL A 28 -1.05 -2.73 6.01
CA VAL A 28 -2.23 -3.53 5.65
C VAL A 28 -3.49 -2.93 6.23
N SER A 29 -4.07 -2.02 5.45
CA SER A 29 -5.37 -1.41 5.70
C SER A 29 -6.22 -1.45 4.44
N GLY A 30 -7.48 -1.86 4.62
CA GLY A 30 -8.46 -2.02 3.55
C GLY A 30 -9.69 -1.16 3.71
N ILE A 31 -10.34 -0.89 2.59
CA ILE A 31 -11.65 -0.26 2.58
C ILE A 31 -12.52 -0.88 1.50
N TYR A 32 -13.75 -1.27 1.86
CA TYR A 32 -14.78 -1.54 0.87
C TYR A 32 -15.28 -0.22 0.31
N ALA A 33 -15.49 -0.14 -1.01
CA ALA A 33 -16.01 1.04 -1.69
C ALA A 33 -17.24 0.67 -2.50
N GLY A 34 -18.38 1.28 -2.16
CA GLY A 34 -19.66 1.04 -2.82
C GLY A 34 -19.79 1.82 -4.13
N GLY A 35 -21.01 1.84 -4.69
CA GLY A 35 -21.29 2.53 -5.97
C GLY A 35 -20.96 4.03 -6.03
N HIS A 36 -20.72 4.68 -4.88
CA HIS A 36 -20.21 6.04 -4.81
C HIS A 36 -18.84 6.23 -5.47
N ILE A 37 -18.07 5.15 -5.65
CA ILE A 37 -16.83 5.21 -6.43
C ILE A 37 -17.05 5.66 -7.88
N ARG A 38 -18.22 5.32 -8.45
CA ARG A 38 -18.64 5.73 -9.80
C ARG A 38 -19.42 7.04 -9.77
N ARG A 39 -20.37 7.18 -8.84
CA ARG A 39 -21.27 8.36 -8.77
C ARG A 39 -20.60 9.64 -8.29
N GLY A 40 -19.58 9.52 -7.44
CA GLY A 40 -18.85 10.64 -6.83
C GLY A 40 -17.53 10.99 -7.53
N ARG A 41 -17.27 10.43 -8.72
CA ARG A 41 -16.05 10.69 -9.47
C ARG A 41 -15.98 12.13 -10.02
N PRO A 42 -14.78 12.71 -10.21
CA PRO A 42 -13.47 12.16 -9.88
C PRO A 42 -13.05 12.33 -8.40
N GLN A 43 -13.87 13.01 -7.59
CA GLN A 43 -13.54 13.36 -6.20
C GLN A 43 -13.34 12.12 -5.34
N THR A 44 -14.22 11.12 -5.43
CA THR A 44 -14.07 9.86 -4.69
C THR A 44 -12.73 9.17 -4.98
N ILE A 45 -12.33 9.10 -6.25
CA ILE A 45 -11.04 8.51 -6.66
C ILE A 45 -9.88 9.30 -6.03
N THR A 46 -9.97 10.62 -6.05
CA THR A 46 -8.96 11.50 -5.45
C THR A 46 -8.85 11.30 -3.94
N LYS A 47 -9.97 11.21 -3.22
CA LYS A 47 -10.01 10.97 -1.76
C LYS A 47 -9.41 9.61 -1.41
N LEU A 48 -9.82 8.55 -2.10
CA LEU A 48 -9.30 7.20 -1.89
C LEU A 48 -7.78 7.12 -2.12
N ARG A 49 -7.25 7.77 -3.17
CA ARG A 49 -5.79 7.83 -3.42
C ARG A 49 -5.02 8.53 -2.29
N LYS A 50 -5.61 9.52 -1.64
CA LYS A 50 -4.99 10.29 -0.54
C LYS A 50 -5.19 9.67 0.84
N SER A 51 -6.12 8.72 0.96
CA SER A 51 -6.54 8.14 2.24
C SER A 51 -5.40 7.48 3.02
N GLY A 52 -4.45 6.84 2.35
CA GLY A 52 -3.45 6.00 3.01
C GLY A 52 -3.83 4.52 3.11
N PHE A 53 -5.04 4.13 2.65
CA PHE A 53 -5.42 2.72 2.52
C PHE A 53 -4.52 2.01 1.51
N THR A 54 -4.23 0.75 1.76
CA THR A 54 -3.30 -0.04 0.94
C THR A 54 -3.99 -0.96 -0.06
N TYR A 55 -5.27 -1.27 0.19
CA TYR A 55 -6.11 -2.00 -0.75
C TYR A 55 -7.57 -1.56 -0.71
N ILE A 56 -8.26 -1.74 -1.84
CA ILE A 56 -9.67 -1.39 -2.02
C ILE A 56 -10.45 -2.59 -2.50
N LEU A 57 -11.67 -2.77 -1.97
CA LEU A 57 -12.65 -3.74 -2.43
C LEU A 57 -13.82 -3.04 -3.10
N LEU A 58 -14.00 -3.25 -4.40
CA LEU A 58 -15.02 -2.63 -5.21
C LEU A 58 -16.33 -3.41 -5.05
N PHE A 59 -17.22 -2.87 -4.20
CA PHE A 59 -18.52 -3.45 -3.91
C PHE A 59 -19.60 -2.88 -4.85
N ASN A 60 -20.26 -3.69 -5.69
CA ASN A 60 -20.05 -5.11 -5.98
C ASN A 60 -20.18 -5.43 -7.47
N VAL A 61 -19.91 -6.68 -7.83
CA VAL A 61 -20.20 -7.30 -9.13
C VAL A 61 -21.25 -8.37 -8.89
N HIS A 62 -22.40 -8.24 -9.54
CA HIS A 62 -23.47 -9.23 -9.59
C HIS A 62 -23.30 -10.12 -10.83
N VAL A 63 -23.50 -11.42 -10.67
CA VAL A 63 -23.56 -12.40 -11.77
C VAL A 63 -25.01 -12.77 -12.01
N ASP A 64 -25.54 -12.41 -13.19
CA ASP A 64 -26.90 -12.76 -13.60
C ASP A 64 -26.97 -14.22 -14.08
N THR A 65 -28.19 -14.74 -14.22
CA THR A 65 -28.56 -16.10 -14.63
C THR A 65 -27.94 -16.58 -15.95
N ASP A 66 -27.58 -15.67 -16.86
CA ASP A 66 -26.90 -15.98 -18.13
C ASP A 66 -25.37 -15.82 -18.07
N GLY A 67 -24.84 -15.42 -16.92
CA GLY A 67 -23.43 -15.13 -16.65
C GLY A 67 -23.02 -13.69 -16.94
N THR A 68 -23.94 -12.81 -17.34
CA THR A 68 -23.70 -11.36 -17.48
C THR A 68 -23.21 -10.79 -16.14
N LEU A 69 -22.19 -9.93 -16.20
CA LEU A 69 -21.67 -9.23 -15.03
C LEU A 69 -22.32 -7.85 -14.95
N MET A 70 -22.86 -7.50 -13.79
CA MET A 70 -23.58 -6.25 -13.57
C MET A 70 -23.15 -5.55 -12.28
N THR A 71 -23.45 -4.26 -12.17
CA THR A 71 -23.32 -3.48 -10.93
C THR A 71 -24.27 -2.29 -10.98
N ASP A 72 -24.95 -1.97 -9.88
CA ASP A 72 -25.92 -0.85 -9.81
C ASP A 72 -26.94 -0.81 -10.97
N GLY A 73 -27.38 -1.97 -11.47
CA GLY A 73 -28.30 -2.09 -12.60
C GLY A 73 -27.68 -1.88 -13.99
N GLU A 74 -26.37 -1.65 -14.07
CA GLU A 74 -25.63 -1.46 -15.31
C GLU A 74 -24.85 -2.73 -15.69
N THR A 75 -24.67 -2.97 -17.00
CA THR A 75 -23.90 -4.12 -17.50
C THR A 75 -22.41 -3.82 -17.56
N ILE A 76 -21.60 -4.65 -16.91
CA ILE A 76 -20.14 -4.58 -16.98
C ILE A 76 -19.63 -5.38 -18.17
N CYS A 77 -19.98 -6.67 -18.23
CA CYS A 77 -19.55 -7.59 -19.28
C CYS A 77 -20.71 -8.47 -19.74
N LYS A 78 -20.85 -8.64 -21.05
CA LYS A 78 -21.86 -9.49 -21.67
C LYS A 78 -21.30 -10.13 -22.93
N ASN A 79 -21.70 -11.38 -23.21
CA ASN A 79 -21.27 -12.13 -24.40
C ASN A 79 -19.73 -12.23 -24.58
N GLY A 80 -18.96 -12.15 -23.49
CA GLY A 80 -17.50 -12.16 -23.52
C GLY A 80 -16.86 -10.83 -23.91
N GLU A 81 -17.60 -9.72 -23.81
CA GLU A 81 -17.10 -8.37 -24.08
C GLU A 81 -17.29 -7.47 -22.87
N TYR A 82 -16.32 -6.58 -22.63
CA TYR A 82 -16.46 -5.49 -21.66
C TYR A 82 -17.22 -4.34 -22.34
N VAL A 83 -18.35 -3.96 -21.76
CA VAL A 83 -19.26 -2.94 -22.32
C VAL A 83 -19.51 -1.78 -21.36
N PHE A 84 -18.94 -1.83 -20.16
CA PHE A 84 -19.22 -0.84 -19.12
C PHE A 84 -18.78 0.57 -19.49
N ASN A 85 -17.78 0.72 -20.35
CA ASN A 85 -17.35 2.03 -20.86
C ASN A 85 -18.46 2.77 -21.63
N GLN A 86 -19.51 2.09 -22.08
CA GLN A 86 -20.64 2.72 -22.76
C GLN A 86 -21.48 3.58 -21.80
N THR A 87 -21.57 3.19 -20.53
CA THR A 87 -22.33 3.92 -19.50
C THR A 87 -21.42 4.60 -18.46
N GLN A 88 -20.25 4.02 -18.19
CA GLN A 88 -19.22 4.52 -17.28
C GLN A 88 -17.86 4.68 -18.02
N PRO A 89 -17.75 5.65 -18.96
CA PRO A 89 -16.60 5.77 -19.88
C PRO A 89 -15.23 5.99 -19.22
N TYR A 90 -15.22 6.43 -17.97
CA TYR A 90 -13.99 6.71 -17.23
C TYR A 90 -13.59 5.63 -16.24
N TYR A 91 -14.41 4.59 -16.05
CA TYR A 91 -14.19 3.60 -15.01
C TYR A 91 -12.82 2.93 -15.10
N GLN A 92 -12.38 2.55 -16.30
CA GLN A 92 -11.06 1.95 -16.51
C GLN A 92 -9.93 2.88 -16.07
N GLN A 93 -10.03 4.18 -16.40
CA GLN A 93 -9.03 5.18 -15.99
C GLN A 93 -9.08 5.43 -14.48
N ASP A 94 -10.27 5.52 -13.89
CA ASP A 94 -10.44 5.72 -12.46
C ASP A 94 -9.82 4.57 -11.65
N ILE A 95 -10.05 3.31 -12.05
CA ILE A 95 -9.44 2.15 -11.39
C ILE A 95 -7.92 2.13 -11.56
N ARG A 96 -7.40 2.55 -12.72
CA ARG A 96 -5.96 2.74 -12.93
C ARG A 96 -5.37 3.83 -12.04
N ASP A 97 -6.07 4.94 -11.89
CA ASP A 97 -5.62 6.08 -11.09
C ASP A 97 -5.48 5.70 -9.62
N LEU A 98 -6.33 4.80 -9.09
CA LEU A 98 -6.20 4.28 -7.73
C LEU A 98 -4.81 3.68 -7.46
N LYS A 99 -4.17 3.04 -8.44
CA LYS A 99 -2.80 2.48 -8.33
C LYS A 99 -1.70 3.40 -8.88
N THR A 100 -2.06 4.60 -9.38
CA THR A 100 -1.10 5.55 -9.94
C THR A 100 -0.65 6.53 -8.87
N ALA A 101 0.67 6.65 -8.66
CA ALA A 101 1.24 7.54 -7.66
C ALA A 101 0.85 9.03 -7.88
N PRO A 102 0.71 9.84 -6.81
CA PRO A 102 0.83 9.45 -5.40
C PRO A 102 -0.41 8.69 -4.92
N THR A 103 -0.19 7.55 -4.27
CA THR A 103 -1.20 6.67 -3.66
C THR A 103 -0.48 5.57 -2.87
N SER A 104 -1.10 5.08 -1.82
CA SER A 104 -0.65 3.91 -1.06
C SER A 104 -1.30 2.60 -1.54
N ILE A 105 -2.34 2.70 -2.38
CA ILE A 105 -3.13 1.56 -2.84
C ILE A 105 -2.30 0.73 -3.82
N GLN A 106 -2.08 -0.53 -3.45
CA GLN A 106 -1.32 -1.50 -4.25
C GLN A 106 -2.18 -2.66 -4.72
N ARG A 107 -3.37 -2.82 -4.14
CA ARG A 107 -4.26 -3.92 -4.46
C ARG A 107 -5.72 -3.48 -4.63
N ILE A 108 -6.35 -4.00 -5.67
CA ILE A 108 -7.77 -3.78 -5.95
C ILE A 108 -8.46 -5.13 -6.11
N GLU A 109 -9.61 -5.29 -5.46
CA GLU A 109 -10.42 -6.50 -5.56
C GLU A 109 -11.83 -6.13 -6.02
N ILE A 110 -12.48 -6.99 -6.81
CA ILE A 110 -13.93 -6.91 -7.02
C ILE A 110 -14.63 -7.82 -6.00
N VAL A 111 -15.75 -7.36 -5.45
CA VAL A 111 -16.56 -8.17 -4.53
C VAL A 111 -17.70 -8.81 -5.29
N ILE A 112 -17.89 -10.12 -5.12
CA ILE A 112 -19.06 -10.84 -5.64
C ILE A 112 -19.88 -11.32 -4.45
N GLY A 113 -21.17 -11.03 -4.47
CA GLY A 113 -22.10 -11.39 -3.40
C GLY A 113 -22.52 -10.19 -2.53
N GLY A 114 -22.56 -10.41 -1.23
CA GLY A 114 -23.12 -9.55 -0.19
C GLY A 114 -24.58 -9.88 0.13
N TRP A 115 -25.06 -9.36 1.26
CA TRP A 115 -26.42 -9.57 1.74
C TRP A 115 -27.48 -9.32 0.65
N GLY A 116 -28.33 -10.32 0.39
CA GLY A 116 -29.42 -10.24 -0.59
C GLY A 116 -29.00 -10.40 -2.05
N ASN A 117 -27.76 -10.77 -2.33
CA ASN A 117 -27.26 -11.03 -3.68
C ASN A 117 -27.21 -12.53 -3.99
N ASP A 118 -27.88 -12.96 -5.05
CA ASP A 118 -28.02 -14.33 -5.54
C ASP A 118 -26.91 -14.76 -6.53
N SER A 119 -25.85 -13.96 -6.69
CA SER A 119 -24.75 -14.26 -7.61
C SER A 119 -24.17 -15.66 -7.44
N TYR A 120 -24.00 -16.15 -6.21
CA TYR A 120 -23.46 -17.49 -5.99
C TYR A 120 -24.45 -18.61 -6.33
N ASP A 121 -25.76 -18.36 -6.26
CA ASP A 121 -26.76 -19.31 -6.80
C ASP A 121 -26.67 -19.38 -8.32
N HIS A 122 -26.56 -18.25 -9.00
CA HIS A 122 -26.38 -18.20 -10.45
C HIS A 122 -25.05 -18.84 -10.88
N ILE A 123 -23.95 -18.57 -10.15
CA ILE A 123 -22.66 -19.22 -10.39
C ILE A 123 -22.77 -20.73 -10.24
N ARG A 124 -23.41 -21.22 -9.18
CA ARG A 124 -23.65 -22.66 -8.96
C ARG A 124 -24.38 -23.27 -10.16
N ASP A 125 -25.48 -22.66 -10.57
CA ASP A 125 -26.34 -23.19 -11.63
C ASP A 125 -25.63 -23.15 -13.00
N LEU A 126 -24.90 -22.07 -13.30
CA LEU A 126 -24.09 -21.94 -14.51
C LEU A 126 -22.96 -22.96 -14.57
N ILE A 127 -22.27 -23.21 -13.45
CA ILE A 127 -21.19 -24.21 -13.38
C ILE A 127 -21.76 -25.63 -13.50
N ASN A 128 -22.88 -25.92 -12.84
CA ASN A 128 -23.52 -27.23 -12.96
C ASN A 128 -24.01 -27.49 -14.39
N LYS A 129 -24.50 -26.46 -15.08
CA LYS A 129 -25.00 -26.57 -16.45
C LYS A 129 -23.90 -26.63 -17.51
N ASN A 130 -22.88 -25.78 -17.39
CA ASN A 130 -21.92 -25.52 -18.47
C ASN A 130 -20.47 -25.80 -18.10
N GLY A 131 -20.16 -26.00 -16.82
CA GLY A 131 -18.79 -26.09 -16.30
C GLY A 131 -18.06 -24.74 -16.28
N THR A 132 -16.73 -24.79 -16.24
CA THR A 132 -15.83 -23.62 -16.16
C THR A 132 -14.90 -23.48 -17.37
N GLY A 133 -15.21 -24.18 -18.47
CA GLY A 133 -14.42 -24.17 -19.70
C GLY A 133 -14.38 -22.80 -20.38
N SER A 134 -13.37 -22.57 -21.23
CA SER A 134 -13.16 -21.26 -21.86
C SER A 134 -14.28 -20.81 -22.81
N ASN A 135 -15.18 -21.72 -23.18
CA ASN A 135 -16.37 -21.46 -24.00
C ASN A 135 -17.59 -21.01 -23.19
N THR A 136 -17.58 -21.10 -21.85
CA THR A 136 -18.73 -20.73 -21.01
C THR A 136 -18.85 -19.21 -20.84
N MET A 137 -20.07 -18.72 -20.60
CA MET A 137 -20.30 -17.27 -20.41
C MET A 137 -19.62 -16.73 -19.16
N LEU A 138 -19.63 -17.50 -18.08
CA LEU A 138 -18.94 -17.14 -16.85
C LEU A 138 -17.45 -16.90 -17.10
N TYR A 139 -16.76 -17.85 -17.77
CA TYR A 139 -15.36 -17.68 -18.12
C TYR A 139 -15.13 -16.47 -19.03
N ARG A 140 -15.91 -16.35 -20.11
CA ARG A 140 -15.71 -15.32 -21.13
C ARG A 140 -15.92 -13.91 -20.57
N ASN A 141 -16.94 -13.69 -19.75
CA ASN A 141 -17.21 -12.38 -19.17
C ASN A 141 -16.16 -11.98 -18.13
N PHE A 142 -15.71 -12.90 -17.26
CA PHE A 142 -14.62 -12.60 -16.33
C PHE A 142 -13.27 -12.40 -17.02
N LYS A 143 -12.99 -13.14 -18.11
CA LYS A 143 -11.82 -12.88 -18.96
C LYS A 143 -11.87 -11.47 -19.54
N ALA A 144 -13.01 -11.07 -20.11
CA ALA A 144 -13.18 -9.74 -20.69
C ALA A 144 -12.97 -8.63 -19.65
N LEU A 145 -13.49 -8.82 -18.42
CA LEU A 145 -13.25 -7.90 -17.31
C LEU A 145 -11.76 -7.79 -16.96
N LYS A 146 -11.04 -8.92 -16.85
CA LYS A 146 -9.61 -8.92 -16.52
C LYS A 146 -8.77 -8.21 -17.57
N GLU A 147 -9.11 -8.40 -18.85
CA GLU A 147 -8.39 -7.78 -19.96
C GLU A 147 -8.68 -6.28 -20.06
N ALA A 148 -9.92 -5.86 -19.77
CA ALA A 148 -10.31 -4.46 -19.81
C ALA A 148 -9.79 -3.65 -18.59
N VAL A 149 -9.71 -4.27 -17.42
CA VAL A 149 -9.28 -3.64 -16.16
C VAL A 149 -8.21 -4.50 -15.48
N PRO A 150 -6.99 -4.57 -16.04
CA PRO A 150 -5.93 -5.46 -15.55
C PRO A 150 -5.50 -5.13 -14.11
N GLU A 151 -5.76 -3.91 -13.63
CA GLU A 151 -5.47 -3.42 -12.29
C GLU A 151 -6.23 -4.16 -11.17
N ILE A 152 -7.31 -4.89 -11.48
CA ILE A 152 -8.03 -5.74 -10.51
C ILE A 152 -7.20 -6.99 -10.23
N ASP A 153 -6.71 -7.13 -9.01
CA ASP A 153 -5.82 -8.19 -8.59
C ASP A 153 -6.57 -9.45 -8.12
N ALA A 154 -7.76 -9.30 -7.54
CA ALA A 154 -8.47 -10.40 -6.89
C ALA A 154 -9.99 -10.32 -6.98
N VAL A 155 -10.61 -11.46 -6.66
CA VAL A 155 -12.05 -11.60 -6.40
C VAL A 155 -12.24 -11.86 -4.91
N ASN A 156 -13.01 -11.01 -4.25
CA ASN A 156 -13.49 -11.21 -2.90
C ASN A 156 -14.80 -11.99 -2.94
N ASN A 157 -14.79 -13.16 -2.29
CA ASN A 157 -15.96 -14.01 -2.12
C ASN A 157 -16.75 -13.56 -0.90
N ASP A 158 -17.88 -12.93 -1.16
CA ASP A 158 -18.85 -12.49 -0.18
C ASP A 158 -20.16 -13.30 -0.33
N ASP A 159 -20.05 -14.62 -0.45
CA ASP A 159 -21.18 -15.55 -0.52
C ASP A 159 -21.91 -15.59 0.83
N GLU A 160 -23.03 -14.86 0.90
CA GLU A 160 -23.87 -14.79 2.09
C GLU A 160 -25.18 -15.59 1.96
N HIS A 161 -25.35 -16.36 0.87
CA HIS A 161 -26.62 -17.03 0.56
C HIS A 161 -26.47 -18.48 0.11
N CYS A 162 -25.63 -18.77 -0.88
CA CYS A 162 -25.62 -20.06 -1.56
C CYS A 162 -24.90 -21.15 -0.77
N TYR A 163 -23.69 -20.84 -0.29
CA TYR A 163 -22.82 -21.74 0.48
C TYR A 163 -22.56 -23.11 -0.20
N ASP A 164 -22.54 -23.17 -1.54
CA ASP A 164 -22.21 -24.40 -2.28
C ASP A 164 -20.69 -24.55 -2.48
N THR A 165 -20.06 -25.41 -1.67
CA THR A 165 -18.60 -25.52 -1.63
C THR A 165 -17.99 -25.98 -2.96
N GLU A 166 -18.67 -26.87 -3.69
CA GLU A 166 -18.11 -27.51 -4.87
C GLU A 166 -18.06 -26.55 -6.05
N THR A 167 -19.15 -25.83 -6.32
CA THR A 167 -19.20 -24.85 -7.41
C THR A 167 -18.42 -23.59 -7.07
N SER A 168 -18.45 -23.10 -5.82
CA SER A 168 -17.60 -21.99 -5.37
C SER A 168 -16.11 -22.33 -5.55
N ALA A 169 -15.68 -23.55 -5.21
CA ALA A 169 -14.29 -23.96 -5.43
C ALA A 169 -13.91 -23.96 -6.93
N LYS A 170 -14.78 -24.52 -7.80
CA LYS A 170 -14.57 -24.50 -9.26
C LYS A 170 -14.50 -23.08 -9.81
N PHE A 171 -15.37 -22.19 -9.33
CA PHE A 171 -15.38 -20.79 -9.70
C PHE A 171 -14.05 -20.11 -9.36
N HIS A 172 -13.58 -20.19 -8.12
CA HIS A 172 -12.33 -19.53 -7.72
C HIS A 172 -11.08 -20.14 -8.35
N ILE A 173 -11.09 -21.45 -8.66
CA ILE A 173 -10.01 -22.07 -9.46
C ILE A 173 -10.00 -21.50 -10.89
N MET A 174 -11.17 -21.27 -11.50
CA MET A 174 -11.29 -20.61 -12.79
C MET A 174 -10.77 -19.17 -12.73
N MET A 175 -11.17 -18.40 -11.72
CA MET A 175 -10.68 -17.03 -11.50
C MET A 175 -9.16 -16.99 -11.34
N TYR A 176 -8.58 -17.95 -10.61
CA TYR A 176 -7.14 -18.07 -10.49
C TYR A 176 -6.42 -18.32 -11.82
N ASN A 177 -7.00 -19.17 -12.67
CA ASN A 177 -6.44 -19.43 -14.01
C ASN A 177 -6.55 -18.22 -14.94
N LEU A 178 -7.53 -17.34 -14.73
CA LEU A 178 -7.66 -16.06 -15.43
C LEU A 178 -6.68 -14.98 -14.91
N GLY A 179 -5.93 -15.27 -13.85
CA GLY A 179 -4.93 -14.35 -13.29
C GLY A 179 -5.43 -13.51 -12.12
N TYR A 180 -6.57 -13.86 -11.52
CA TYR A 180 -7.03 -13.27 -10.26
C TYR A 180 -6.50 -14.03 -9.04
N LYS A 181 -6.37 -13.33 -7.91
CA LYS A 181 -6.35 -13.96 -6.59
C LYS A 181 -7.76 -14.14 -6.04
N THR A 182 -7.88 -14.79 -4.90
CA THR A 182 -9.13 -14.96 -4.17
C THR A 182 -8.96 -14.53 -2.73
N THR A 183 -9.92 -13.76 -2.24
CA THR A 183 -10.09 -13.50 -0.81
C THR A 183 -11.46 -14.03 -0.38
N LEU A 184 -11.57 -14.46 0.87
CA LEU A 184 -12.83 -14.97 1.43
C LEU A 184 -13.31 -13.99 2.49
N ALA A 185 -14.60 -13.62 2.50
CA ALA A 185 -15.18 -12.64 3.42
C ALA A 185 -16.18 -13.27 4.42
N PRO A 186 -15.75 -14.19 5.29
CA PRO A 186 -16.67 -14.87 6.18
C PRO A 186 -17.25 -13.96 7.26
N TYR A 187 -18.56 -14.09 7.50
CA TYR A 187 -19.20 -13.64 8.73
C TYR A 187 -19.82 -14.79 9.55
N THR A 188 -20.14 -15.93 8.91
CA THR A 188 -20.77 -17.12 9.50
C THR A 188 -20.38 -18.41 8.76
N TYR A 189 -20.90 -19.57 9.19
CA TYR A 189 -20.66 -20.90 8.59
C TYR A 189 -19.17 -21.26 8.42
N MET A 190 -18.41 -21.20 9.50
CA MET A 190 -16.96 -21.44 9.50
C MET A 190 -16.52 -22.71 8.76
N SER A 191 -17.23 -23.83 8.95
CA SER A 191 -16.92 -25.09 8.28
C SER A 191 -17.03 -25.00 6.76
N TYR A 192 -17.98 -24.24 6.21
CA TYR A 192 -18.09 -24.01 4.77
C TYR A 192 -16.83 -23.33 4.24
N TRP A 193 -16.45 -22.21 4.86
CA TRP A 193 -15.30 -21.42 4.41
C TRP A 193 -13.99 -22.20 4.52
N GLN A 194 -13.79 -22.93 5.61
CA GLN A 194 -12.58 -23.75 5.79
C GLN A 194 -12.49 -24.86 4.73
N ASN A 195 -13.62 -25.51 4.42
CA ASN A 195 -13.70 -26.52 3.37
C ASN A 195 -13.47 -25.93 1.98
N LEU A 196 -14.07 -24.77 1.69
CA LEU A 196 -13.90 -24.05 0.43
C LEU A 196 -12.42 -23.67 0.22
N CYS A 197 -11.81 -23.05 1.22
CA CYS A 197 -10.40 -22.68 1.19
C CYS A 197 -9.50 -23.90 0.95
N SER A 198 -9.73 -24.98 1.70
CA SER A 198 -8.96 -26.22 1.56
C SER A 198 -9.08 -26.82 0.16
N LYS A 199 -10.29 -26.87 -0.41
CA LYS A 199 -10.54 -27.37 -1.77
C LYS A 199 -9.85 -26.53 -2.84
N ILE A 200 -9.98 -25.20 -2.78
CA ILE A 200 -9.33 -24.30 -3.73
C ILE A 200 -7.81 -24.47 -3.65
N ARG A 201 -7.25 -24.46 -2.43
CA ARG A 201 -5.79 -24.50 -2.21
C ARG A 201 -5.17 -25.86 -2.50
N ALA A 202 -5.92 -26.95 -2.37
CA ALA A 202 -5.47 -28.28 -2.80
C ALA A 202 -5.13 -28.31 -4.30
N SER A 203 -5.90 -27.58 -5.12
CA SER A 203 -5.64 -27.46 -6.56
C SER A 203 -4.71 -26.30 -6.90
N LYS A 204 -4.84 -25.17 -6.21
CA LYS A 204 -4.12 -23.92 -6.45
C LYS A 204 -3.58 -23.35 -5.12
N PRO A 205 -2.40 -23.78 -4.64
CA PRO A 205 -1.89 -23.44 -3.31
C PRO A 205 -1.72 -21.94 -3.00
N LYS A 206 -1.75 -21.07 -4.01
CA LYS A 206 -1.61 -19.61 -3.88
C LYS A 206 -2.84 -18.82 -4.34
N ALA A 207 -3.98 -19.50 -4.50
CA ALA A 207 -5.21 -18.86 -4.98
C ALA A 207 -5.90 -18.04 -3.89
N VAL A 208 -6.20 -18.66 -2.75
CA VAL A 208 -6.70 -17.93 -1.57
C VAL A 208 -5.51 -17.34 -0.84
N ASP A 209 -5.38 -16.02 -0.83
CA ASP A 209 -4.26 -15.32 -0.21
C ASP A 209 -4.64 -14.49 1.02
N ARG A 210 -5.94 -14.23 1.25
CA ARG A 210 -6.42 -13.46 2.41
C ARG A 210 -7.81 -13.89 2.87
N ILE A 211 -8.03 -13.85 4.18
CA ILE A 211 -9.34 -14.00 4.83
C ILE A 211 -9.75 -12.65 5.42
N MET A 212 -10.99 -12.24 5.18
CA MET A 212 -11.56 -10.95 5.59
C MET A 212 -12.76 -11.19 6.52
N VAL A 213 -12.47 -11.39 7.80
CA VAL A 213 -13.48 -11.73 8.81
C VAL A 213 -14.32 -10.49 9.13
N GLN A 214 -15.62 -10.57 8.83
CA GLN A 214 -16.57 -9.51 9.14
C GLN A 214 -16.93 -9.55 10.63
N CYS A 215 -16.74 -8.43 11.35
CA CYS A 215 -17.03 -8.32 12.79
C CYS A 215 -18.14 -7.30 13.08
N TYR A 216 -19.04 -7.11 12.13
CA TYR A 216 -20.15 -6.15 12.19
C TYR A 216 -21.46 -6.80 11.71
N ASP A 217 -22.60 -6.17 12.00
CA ASP A 217 -23.95 -6.64 11.66
C ASP A 217 -24.15 -8.15 11.94
N GLY A 218 -24.46 -8.95 10.92
CA GLY A 218 -24.62 -10.40 11.06
C GLY A 218 -23.36 -11.12 11.57
N GLY A 219 -22.18 -10.52 11.36
CA GLY A 219 -20.88 -10.98 11.85
C GLY A 219 -20.47 -10.39 13.21
N ALA A 220 -21.30 -9.60 13.90
CA ALA A 220 -20.94 -8.97 15.17
C ALA A 220 -20.46 -9.97 16.25
N GLY A 221 -20.93 -11.22 16.19
CA GLY A 221 -20.46 -12.31 17.05
C GLY A 221 -18.97 -12.67 16.89
N ASN A 222 -18.31 -12.21 15.82
CA ASN A 222 -16.90 -12.46 15.56
C ASN A 222 -15.96 -11.49 16.30
N LEU A 223 -16.47 -10.43 16.93
CA LEU A 223 -15.65 -9.39 17.56
C LEU A 223 -14.60 -9.95 18.53
N ASN A 224 -14.98 -10.97 19.32
CA ASN A 224 -14.08 -11.65 20.26
C ASN A 224 -13.64 -13.05 19.78
N ASN A 225 -13.90 -13.40 18.52
CA ASN A 225 -13.71 -14.75 17.99
C ASN A 225 -12.98 -14.80 16.63
N VAL A 226 -12.34 -13.71 16.21
CA VAL A 226 -11.53 -13.65 14.97
C VAL A 226 -10.50 -14.80 14.92
N GLY A 227 -9.90 -15.15 16.07
CA GLY A 227 -8.89 -16.21 16.16
C GLY A 227 -9.39 -17.61 15.79
N SER A 228 -10.70 -17.88 15.81
CA SER A 228 -11.26 -19.17 15.40
C SER A 228 -11.32 -19.33 13.89
N TRP A 229 -11.26 -18.23 13.13
CA TRP A 229 -11.22 -18.21 11.68
C TRP A 229 -9.83 -18.57 11.14
N ASN A 230 -9.34 -19.76 11.48
CA ASN A 230 -8.05 -20.28 11.02
C ASN A 230 -8.22 -21.10 9.74
N PHE A 231 -7.34 -20.84 8.76
CA PHE A 231 -7.39 -21.46 7.44
C PHE A 231 -6.01 -21.99 7.07
N THR A 232 -5.94 -23.28 6.72
CA THR A 232 -4.67 -23.95 6.44
C THR A 232 -3.92 -23.29 5.27
N GLY A 233 -2.73 -22.77 5.57
CA GLY A 233 -1.83 -22.16 4.59
C GLY A 233 -2.17 -20.73 4.17
N VAL A 234 -3.14 -20.09 4.84
CA VAL A 234 -3.42 -18.65 4.65
C VAL A 234 -2.98 -17.93 5.93
N ILE A 235 -1.97 -17.07 5.80
CA ILE A 235 -1.42 -16.31 6.93
C ILE A 235 -2.14 -14.98 7.13
N ASP A 236 -2.64 -14.38 6.04
CA ASP A 236 -3.26 -13.07 6.08
C ASP A 236 -4.72 -13.19 6.49
N ARG A 237 -5.01 -12.77 7.72
CA ARG A 237 -6.35 -12.71 8.28
C ARG A 237 -6.64 -11.30 8.76
N HIS A 238 -7.53 -10.63 8.06
CA HIS A 238 -7.92 -9.27 8.36
C HIS A 238 -9.29 -9.29 9.01
N ALA A 239 -9.46 -8.49 10.05
CA ALA A 239 -10.76 -8.28 10.69
C ALA A 239 -11.33 -6.93 10.27
N GLY A 240 -12.65 -6.80 10.22
CA GLY A 240 -13.29 -5.56 9.78
C GLY A 240 -14.41 -5.06 10.66
N LEU A 241 -14.59 -3.75 10.67
CA LEU A 241 -15.63 -3.01 11.39
C LEU A 241 -16.44 -2.13 10.43
N LEU A 242 -17.62 -1.70 10.90
CA LEU A 242 -18.35 -0.61 10.25
C LEU A 242 -17.63 0.73 10.42
N ASP A 243 -17.70 1.62 9.44
CA ASP A 243 -17.16 2.99 9.47
C ASP A 243 -17.74 3.82 10.63
N TYR A 244 -18.97 3.52 11.04
CA TYR A 244 -19.66 4.15 12.18
C TYR A 244 -19.64 3.33 13.47
N SER A 245 -18.86 2.24 13.54
CA SER A 245 -18.70 1.46 14.77
C SER A 245 -18.18 2.33 15.93
N ASN A 246 -18.43 1.94 17.18
CA ASN A 246 -17.93 2.62 18.38
C ASN A 246 -18.21 4.14 18.39
N ASP A 247 -19.49 4.50 18.15
CA ASP A 247 -20.04 5.85 17.95
C ASP A 247 -19.14 6.75 17.07
N TRP A 248 -18.84 6.30 15.85
CA TRP A 248 -18.08 7.05 14.84
C TRP A 248 -16.65 7.45 15.24
N SER A 249 -16.14 6.92 16.35
CA SER A 249 -14.83 7.29 16.88
C SER A 249 -13.73 6.47 16.23
N VAL A 250 -12.93 7.10 15.38
CA VAL A 250 -11.74 6.45 14.77
C VAL A 250 -10.87 5.81 15.86
N ASP A 251 -10.55 6.54 16.92
CA ASP A 251 -9.63 6.06 17.96
C ASP A 251 -10.18 4.85 18.73
N ARG A 252 -11.47 4.83 19.12
CA ARG A 252 -12.08 3.65 19.76
C ARG A 252 -12.15 2.45 18.83
N ASN A 253 -12.34 2.66 17.53
CA ASN A 253 -12.22 1.57 16.57
C ASN A 253 -10.80 1.05 16.48
N LEU A 254 -9.80 1.93 16.45
CA LEU A 254 -8.38 1.56 16.45
C LEU A 254 -7.97 0.77 17.71
N GLU A 255 -8.55 1.05 18.87
CA GLU A 255 -8.36 0.23 20.09
C GLU A 255 -8.79 -1.22 19.86
N GLN A 256 -9.89 -1.45 19.14
CA GLN A 256 -10.35 -2.81 18.80
C GLN A 256 -9.40 -3.51 17.81
N PHE A 257 -8.85 -2.79 16.82
CA PHE A 257 -7.82 -3.36 15.94
C PHE A 257 -6.52 -3.66 16.70
N GLN A 258 -6.11 -2.78 17.61
CA GLN A 258 -4.94 -2.99 18.46
C GLN A 258 -5.12 -4.26 19.30
N LYS A 259 -6.32 -4.43 19.90
CA LYS A 259 -6.66 -5.65 20.63
C LYS A 259 -6.52 -6.91 19.76
N TRP A 260 -7.05 -6.91 18.54
CA TRP A 260 -6.93 -8.06 17.65
C TRP A 260 -5.48 -8.37 17.25
N LYS A 261 -4.65 -7.34 17.10
CA LYS A 261 -3.21 -7.53 16.88
C LYS A 261 -2.53 -8.14 18.11
N ASP A 262 -2.79 -7.59 19.30
CA ASP A 262 -2.16 -8.02 20.55
C ASP A 262 -2.53 -9.46 20.90
N ASP A 263 -3.78 -9.87 20.62
CA ASP A 263 -4.24 -11.25 20.77
C ASP A 263 -3.64 -12.19 19.69
N GLY A 264 -2.91 -11.66 18.70
CA GLY A 264 -2.36 -12.42 17.58
C GLY A 264 -3.42 -12.97 16.62
N VAL A 265 -4.64 -12.41 16.66
CA VAL A 265 -5.78 -12.92 15.89
C VAL A 265 -6.00 -12.18 14.58
N ALA A 266 -5.37 -11.03 14.33
CA ALA A 266 -5.42 -10.37 13.02
C ALA A 266 -4.05 -9.88 12.56
N THR A 267 -3.84 -9.91 11.25
CA THR A 267 -2.61 -9.43 10.58
C THR A 267 -2.84 -8.16 9.74
N GLY A 268 -4.10 -7.70 9.66
CA GLY A 268 -4.52 -6.51 8.95
C GLY A 268 -5.94 -6.13 9.34
N GLY A 269 -6.43 -5.00 8.83
CA GLY A 269 -7.77 -4.51 9.11
C GLY A 269 -8.47 -3.97 7.87
N PHE A 270 -9.80 -3.97 7.88
CA PHE A 270 -10.59 -3.30 6.86
C PHE A 270 -11.80 -2.55 7.43
N VAL A 271 -12.34 -1.62 6.65
CA VAL A 271 -13.56 -0.90 6.99
C VAL A 271 -14.64 -1.16 5.95
N TRP A 272 -15.83 -1.46 6.43
CA TRP A 272 -17.07 -1.46 5.66
C TRP A 272 -17.88 -0.22 6.05
N LEU A 273 -18.32 0.68 5.19
CA LEU A 273 -18.16 0.76 3.74
C LEU A 273 -17.92 2.23 3.42
N TYR A 274 -16.97 2.53 2.53
CA TYR A 274 -16.96 3.83 1.86
C TYR A 274 -18.20 3.93 0.98
N ASN A 275 -19.24 4.54 1.54
CA ASN A 275 -20.48 4.84 0.84
C ASN A 275 -20.86 6.32 0.96
N ASP A 276 -19.84 7.14 1.17
CA ASP A 276 -19.95 8.57 1.35
C ASP A 276 -19.57 9.26 0.04
N GLY A 277 -20.46 10.08 -0.50
CA GLY A 277 -20.26 10.77 -1.76
C GLY A 277 -19.28 11.93 -1.63
N TYR A 278 -19.81 13.15 -1.73
CA TYR A 278 -18.99 14.36 -1.75
C TYR A 278 -18.62 14.87 -0.36
N ASP A 279 -19.29 14.43 0.69
CA ASP A 279 -19.28 15.10 2.00
C ASP A 279 -18.10 14.72 2.91
N GLU A 280 -17.38 13.62 2.63
CA GLU A 280 -16.20 13.14 3.42
C GLU A 280 -16.42 13.27 4.94
N THR A 281 -17.53 12.70 5.38
CA THR A 281 -18.07 12.81 6.75
C THR A 281 -17.20 12.10 7.79
N TRP A 282 -16.17 11.36 7.37
CA TRP A 282 -15.32 10.59 8.28
C TRP A 282 -13.85 10.55 7.83
N ASP A 283 -12.96 10.40 8.81
CA ASP A 283 -11.51 10.56 8.64
C ASP A 283 -10.84 9.31 8.05
N LEU A 284 -10.88 9.19 6.72
CA LEU A 284 -10.24 8.09 5.98
C LEU A 284 -8.76 7.93 6.34
N ASN A 285 -8.04 9.05 6.53
CA ASN A 285 -6.61 9.01 6.81
C ASN A 285 -6.31 8.55 8.24
N GLY A 286 -7.11 8.95 9.21
CA GLY A 286 -7.06 8.45 10.58
C GLY A 286 -7.22 6.94 10.64
N TRP A 287 -8.22 6.39 9.95
CA TRP A 287 -8.43 4.94 9.87
C TRP A 287 -7.25 4.21 9.23
N ALA A 288 -6.82 4.67 8.06
CA ALA A 288 -5.75 4.02 7.32
C ALA A 288 -4.41 4.09 8.05
N SER A 289 -3.98 5.30 8.46
CA SER A 289 -2.70 5.50 9.15
C SER A 289 -2.66 4.80 10.52
N GLY A 290 -3.78 4.81 11.25
CA GLY A 290 -3.93 4.07 12.50
C GLY A 290 -3.78 2.56 12.32
N MET A 291 -4.52 1.97 11.38
CA MET A 291 -4.40 0.53 11.09
C MET A 291 -3.02 0.17 10.54
N ASN A 292 -2.42 1.03 9.70
CA ASN A 292 -1.06 0.81 9.20
C ASN A 292 -0.07 0.78 10.37
N ARG A 293 -0.15 1.73 11.31
CA ARG A 293 0.66 1.76 12.54
C ARG A 293 0.49 0.50 13.38
N ILE A 294 -0.74 0.03 13.55
CA ILE A 294 -1.04 -1.19 14.30
C ILE A 294 -0.42 -2.38 13.57
N TYR A 295 -0.87 -2.70 12.36
CA TYR A 295 -0.60 -4.00 11.77
C TYR A 295 0.81 -4.13 11.22
N LYS A 296 1.35 -3.12 10.52
CA LYS A 296 2.74 -3.14 10.02
C LYS A 296 3.10 -1.85 9.25
N ALA A 297 3.36 -0.74 9.93
CA ALA A 297 3.83 0.46 9.24
C ALA A 297 5.17 0.16 8.54
N VAL A 298 5.53 0.97 7.54
CA VAL A 298 6.90 0.91 7.01
C VAL A 298 7.87 1.29 8.12
N GLU A 299 8.68 0.31 8.54
CA GLU A 299 9.70 0.48 9.55
C GLU A 299 11.01 0.98 8.92
N VAL A 300 11.67 1.88 9.61
CA VAL A 300 12.96 2.45 9.20
C VAL A 300 13.99 1.99 10.22
N SER A 301 15.07 1.37 9.75
CA SER A 301 16.18 0.96 10.62
C SER A 301 16.78 2.18 11.33
N GLU A 302 17.38 1.98 12.51
CA GLU A 302 18.11 3.07 13.18
C GLU A 302 19.25 3.64 12.31
N GLU A 303 19.84 2.78 11.46
CA GLU A 303 20.90 3.16 10.53
C GLU A 303 20.41 4.01 9.38
N ASP A 304 19.12 3.95 9.01
CA ASP A 304 18.55 4.74 7.91
C ASP A 304 17.72 5.92 8.41
N ALA A 305 17.27 5.89 9.66
CA ALA A 305 16.44 6.92 10.26
C ALA A 305 17.20 8.25 10.36
N MET A 306 16.62 9.30 9.76
CA MET A 306 17.20 10.65 9.76
C MET A 306 16.43 11.58 10.69
N VAL A 307 15.12 11.41 10.75
CA VAL A 307 14.20 12.24 11.52
C VAL A 307 13.18 11.34 12.19
N GLU A 308 12.81 11.68 13.42
CA GLU A 308 11.67 11.08 14.12
C GLU A 308 10.64 12.17 14.39
N VAL A 309 9.40 11.94 13.99
CA VAL A 309 8.28 12.88 14.16
C VAL A 309 7.29 12.31 15.17
N PHE A 310 6.65 13.18 15.94
CA PHE A 310 5.82 12.81 17.08
C PHE A 310 4.46 13.49 17.02
N SER A 311 3.42 12.77 17.45
CA SER A 311 2.06 13.29 17.51
C SER A 311 1.81 14.24 18.69
N GLY A 312 2.70 14.26 19.68
CA GLY A 312 2.61 15.13 20.85
C GLY A 312 3.81 16.06 21.00
N THR A 313 3.62 17.18 21.70
CA THR A 313 4.73 18.03 22.14
C THR A 313 5.72 17.29 23.04
N ASN A 314 6.94 17.80 23.13
CA ASN A 314 8.03 17.24 23.93
C ASN A 314 8.32 15.76 23.61
N TYR A 315 8.16 15.37 22.34
CA TYR A 315 8.44 14.01 21.85
C TYR A 315 7.55 12.95 22.52
N THR A 316 6.29 13.29 22.79
CA THR A 316 5.29 12.40 23.38
C THR A 316 4.31 11.90 22.32
N GLY A 317 3.39 11.02 22.70
CA GLY A 317 2.46 10.39 21.76
C GLY A 317 3.13 9.28 20.95
N TYR A 318 2.52 8.91 19.82
CA TYR A 318 3.17 7.98 18.90
C TYR A 318 4.27 8.69 18.10
N SER A 319 5.25 7.92 17.62
CA SER A 319 6.30 8.44 16.76
C SER A 319 6.44 7.65 15.46
N VAL A 320 7.03 8.31 14.46
CA VAL A 320 7.34 7.74 13.15
C VAL A 320 8.74 8.17 12.75
N LYS A 321 9.56 7.22 12.31
CA LYS A 321 10.90 7.48 11.77
C LYS A 321 10.82 7.61 10.26
N LEU A 322 11.60 8.54 9.71
CA LEU A 322 11.67 8.79 8.26
C LEU A 322 13.14 8.76 7.80
N PRO A 323 13.45 8.07 6.69
CA PRO A 323 14.75 8.14 6.04
C PRO A 323 14.83 9.39 5.17
N VAL A 324 15.95 9.58 4.46
CA VAL A 324 16.04 10.57 3.36
C VAL A 324 14.96 10.26 2.31
N GLY A 325 14.20 11.28 1.91
CA GLY A 325 13.14 11.09 0.91
C GLY A 325 12.13 12.23 0.85
N THR A 326 11.16 12.08 -0.05
CA THR A 326 10.00 12.97 -0.20
C THR A 326 8.75 12.15 0.04
N PHE A 327 7.96 12.55 1.02
CA PHE A 327 6.79 11.82 1.49
C PHE A 327 5.55 12.70 1.35
N THR A 328 4.66 12.28 0.44
CA THR A 328 3.30 12.83 0.30
C THR A 328 2.40 12.37 1.45
N LEU A 329 1.16 12.88 1.53
CA LEU A 329 0.20 12.44 2.54
C LEU A 329 -0.03 10.90 2.55
N PRO A 330 -0.36 10.25 1.42
CA PRO A 330 -0.53 8.79 1.41
C PRO A 330 0.78 8.04 1.74
N ASP A 331 1.95 8.59 1.40
CA ASP A 331 3.23 7.99 1.82
C ASP A 331 3.35 8.00 3.34
N LEU A 332 3.13 9.17 3.98
CA LEU A 332 3.20 9.33 5.43
C LEU A 332 2.23 8.40 6.18
N ALA A 333 1.03 8.19 5.64
CA ALA A 333 0.05 7.27 6.22
C ALA A 333 0.52 5.82 6.24
N VAL A 334 1.34 5.39 5.26
CA VAL A 334 1.95 4.05 5.23
C VAL A 334 3.04 3.88 6.29
N TYR A 335 3.74 4.96 6.66
CA TYR A 335 4.62 5.02 7.84
C TYR A 335 3.82 5.16 9.15
N GLY A 336 2.49 5.29 9.07
CA GLY A 336 1.59 5.44 10.20
C GLY A 336 1.35 6.90 10.63
N LEU A 337 1.96 7.91 10.03
CA LEU A 337 1.69 9.29 10.42
C LEU A 337 0.30 9.73 9.91
N ARG A 338 -0.59 10.13 10.81
CA ARG A 338 -1.91 10.68 10.47
C ARG A 338 -1.76 12.13 9.98
N ALA A 339 -2.62 12.51 9.04
CA ALA A 339 -2.81 13.88 8.60
C ALA A 339 -3.01 14.79 9.81
N ASN A 340 -2.37 15.96 9.83
CA ASN A 340 -2.62 16.98 10.84
C ASN A 340 -2.34 16.53 12.31
N ASP A 341 -1.46 15.56 12.54
CA ASP A 341 -1.11 15.11 13.90
C ASP A 341 0.29 15.55 14.38
N LEU A 342 1.16 16.04 13.48
CA LEU A 342 2.56 16.30 13.84
C LEU A 342 2.69 17.52 14.77
N GLU A 343 3.28 17.30 15.94
CA GLU A 343 3.48 18.33 16.97
C GLU A 343 4.94 18.58 17.35
N SER A 344 5.82 17.59 17.25
CA SER A 344 7.25 17.74 17.54
C SER A 344 8.12 16.82 16.68
N LEU A 345 9.43 17.09 16.60
CA LEU A 345 10.37 16.25 15.84
C LEU A 345 11.79 16.28 16.40
N LYS A 346 12.53 15.18 16.20
CA LYS A 346 13.96 15.07 16.45
C LYS A 346 14.74 14.91 15.15
N ILE A 347 15.91 15.53 15.09
CA ILE A 347 16.90 15.29 14.04
C ILE A 347 17.86 14.24 14.57
N LEU A 348 17.82 13.04 14.03
CA LEU A 348 18.54 11.88 14.57
C LEU A 348 20.01 11.86 14.16
N LYS A 349 20.37 12.54 13.07
CA LYS A 349 21.74 12.59 12.55
C LYS A 349 22.18 14.00 12.22
N GLU A 350 23.43 14.31 12.55
CA GLU A 350 24.07 15.55 12.13
C GLU A 350 24.06 15.66 10.60
N GLY A 351 23.65 16.81 10.07
CA GLY A 351 23.48 17.02 8.63
C GLY A 351 22.09 16.67 8.08
N ALA A 352 21.25 15.99 8.84
CA ALA A 352 19.86 15.76 8.44
C ALA A 352 18.98 17.00 8.65
N SER A 353 17.96 17.15 7.80
CA SER A 353 16.92 18.17 7.98
C SER A 353 15.57 17.72 7.45
N ALA A 354 14.49 18.20 8.08
CA ALA A 354 13.12 17.99 7.64
C ALA A 354 12.50 19.30 7.15
N ARG A 355 11.87 19.27 5.98
CA ARG A 355 11.03 20.34 5.46
C ARG A 355 9.58 19.91 5.53
N LEU A 356 8.78 20.64 6.31
CA LEU A 356 7.38 20.35 6.60
C LEU A 356 6.47 21.20 5.73
N TYR A 357 5.43 20.60 5.17
CA TYR A 357 4.46 21.26 4.30
C TYR A 357 3.03 20.99 4.79
N LYS A 358 2.16 21.98 4.62
CA LYS A 358 0.73 21.84 4.92
C LYS A 358 -0.07 21.20 3.80
N THR A 359 0.45 21.28 2.57
CA THR A 359 -0.14 20.59 1.41
C THR A 359 0.23 19.11 1.44
N GLU A 360 -0.47 18.30 0.66
CA GLU A 360 -0.30 16.85 0.62
C GLU A 360 0.85 16.38 -0.28
N ASN A 361 1.39 17.25 -1.16
CA ASN A 361 2.33 16.87 -2.22
C ASN A 361 3.64 17.69 -2.20
N ASN A 362 4.13 18.09 -1.02
CA ASN A 362 5.41 18.78 -0.83
C ASN A 362 5.52 20.12 -1.60
N THR A 363 4.41 20.85 -1.71
CA THR A 363 4.32 22.13 -2.43
C THR A 363 3.98 23.31 -1.52
N GLY A 364 4.18 24.53 -2.01
CA GLY A 364 3.80 25.74 -1.30
C GLY A 364 4.69 26.06 -0.09
N THR A 365 4.15 26.85 0.84
CA THR A 365 4.88 27.32 2.03
C THR A 365 5.34 26.16 2.89
N SER A 366 6.60 26.20 3.32
CA SER A 366 7.23 25.15 4.12
C SER A 366 8.03 25.70 5.30
N ARG A 367 8.26 24.83 6.29
CA ARG A 367 9.16 25.08 7.42
C ARG A 367 10.31 24.11 7.38
N LEU A 368 11.54 24.63 7.38
CA LEU A 368 12.75 23.84 7.51
C LEU A 368 13.12 23.67 8.98
N CYS A 369 13.38 22.44 9.39
CA CYS A 369 13.84 22.05 10.72
C CYS A 369 15.21 21.36 10.58
N LYS A 370 16.24 21.99 11.14
CA LYS A 370 17.63 21.48 11.18
C LYS A 370 18.07 21.06 12.59
N ALA A 371 17.16 21.13 13.56
CA ALA A 371 17.41 20.75 14.94
C ALA A 371 16.13 20.23 15.58
N ASP A 372 16.32 19.54 16.69
CA ASP A 372 15.27 19.09 17.59
C ASP A 372 14.26 20.20 17.90
N THR A 373 12.98 19.94 17.63
CA THR A 373 11.89 20.88 17.84
C THR A 373 10.89 20.26 18.80
N ARG A 374 10.92 20.70 20.07
CA ARG A 374 10.04 20.19 21.13
C ARG A 374 8.56 20.51 20.91
N SER A 375 8.25 21.60 20.22
CA SER A 375 6.89 21.98 19.88
C SER A 375 6.90 22.78 18.59
N LEU A 376 6.10 22.36 17.61
CA LEU A 376 5.86 23.16 16.43
C LEU A 376 5.06 24.42 16.79
N THR A 377 5.30 25.49 16.04
CA THR A 377 4.49 26.71 16.16
C THR A 377 3.06 26.40 15.70
N SER A 378 2.08 27.18 16.17
CA SER A 378 0.68 27.06 15.76
C SER A 378 0.46 27.15 14.24
N THR A 379 1.41 27.71 13.49
CA THR A 379 1.39 27.75 12.02
C THR A 379 1.54 26.37 11.36
N TYR A 380 2.18 25.42 12.03
CA TYR A 380 2.46 24.08 11.48
C TYR A 380 1.99 22.94 12.37
N LYS A 381 1.87 23.17 13.69
CA LYS A 381 1.33 22.19 14.63
C LYS A 381 -0.03 21.72 14.14
N ASN A 382 -0.21 20.41 14.03
CA ASN A 382 -1.45 19.77 13.59
C ASN A 382 -1.95 20.25 12.22
N LEU A 383 -1.02 20.59 11.32
CA LEU A 383 -1.33 21.07 9.97
C LEU A 383 -0.40 20.48 8.91
N VAL A 384 0.55 19.62 9.27
CA VAL A 384 1.52 19.01 8.34
C VAL A 384 0.87 17.83 7.61
N ASN A 385 0.99 17.82 6.29
CA ASN A 385 0.45 16.75 5.43
C ASN A 385 1.46 16.20 4.42
N SER A 386 2.68 16.76 4.33
CA SER A 386 3.79 16.16 3.59
C SER A 386 5.14 16.64 4.12
N ILE A 387 6.18 15.82 3.95
CA ILE A 387 7.52 16.04 4.50
C ILE A 387 8.59 15.69 3.47
N THR A 388 9.64 16.51 3.37
CA THR A 388 10.86 16.15 2.67
C THR A 388 11.99 16.06 3.68
N VAL A 389 12.71 14.94 3.70
CA VAL A 389 13.87 14.71 4.55
C VAL A 389 15.11 14.67 3.68
N THR A 390 16.11 15.47 4.06
CA THR A 390 17.40 15.58 3.33
C THR A 390 18.55 15.31 4.29
N TYR A 391 19.69 14.94 3.73
CA TYR A 391 20.93 14.74 4.47
C TYR A 391 22.08 15.41 3.70
N GLU A 392 22.78 16.31 4.35
CA GLU A 392 24.01 16.94 3.87
C GLU A 392 25.17 16.42 4.71
N ASP A 393 26.16 15.77 4.09
CA ASP A 393 27.34 15.27 4.83
C ASP A 393 28.08 16.47 5.48
N PRO A 394 28.18 16.53 6.82
CA PRO A 394 28.83 17.64 7.53
C PRO A 394 30.31 17.79 7.16
N VAL A 395 30.94 16.75 6.61
CA VAL A 395 32.33 16.75 6.15
C VAL A 395 32.31 16.74 4.63
N GLY A 396 32.01 17.89 4.01
CA GLY A 396 31.86 18.02 2.56
C GLY A 396 33.04 17.44 1.77
N ILE A 397 32.91 16.21 1.28
CA ILE A 397 33.78 15.62 0.26
C ILE A 397 32.91 15.34 -0.95
N SER A 398 32.87 16.30 -1.87
CA SER A 398 32.32 16.08 -3.20
C SER A 398 33.06 14.92 -3.90
N LYS A 399 32.31 14.03 -4.54
CA LYS A 399 32.87 13.04 -5.48
C LYS A 399 33.62 13.82 -6.58
N PRO A 400 34.89 13.51 -6.91
CA PRO A 400 35.44 13.96 -8.17
C PRO A 400 34.68 13.24 -9.30
N GLU A 401 34.24 14.00 -10.30
CA GLU A 401 33.58 13.44 -11.48
C GLU A 401 34.53 12.51 -12.25
N GLY A 402 34.04 11.28 -12.51
CA GLY A 402 34.62 10.34 -13.45
C GLY A 402 35.61 9.34 -12.86
N GLN A 403 35.13 8.15 -12.46
CA GLN A 403 35.90 6.90 -12.64
C GLN A 403 35.05 5.63 -12.44
N GLN A 404 35.32 4.63 -13.28
CA GLN A 404 34.67 3.33 -13.34
C GLN A 404 35.32 2.29 -12.40
N LYS A 405 34.45 1.51 -11.77
CA LYS A 405 34.56 0.09 -11.31
C LYS A 405 35.94 -0.52 -11.01
N GLY A 406 36.23 -0.55 -9.71
CA GLY A 406 37.21 -1.36 -8.97
C GLY A 406 37.15 -0.82 -7.54
N GLU A 407 37.16 -1.65 -6.49
CA GLU A 407 37.05 -1.15 -5.11
C GLU A 407 38.33 -0.40 -4.70
N ASP A 408 38.45 0.85 -5.13
CA ASP A 408 39.57 1.72 -4.80
C ASP A 408 39.42 2.27 -3.37
N VAL A 409 40.46 2.05 -2.57
CA VAL A 409 40.61 2.70 -1.27
C VAL A 409 41.30 4.04 -1.49
N ILE A 410 40.62 5.16 -1.32
CA ILE A 410 41.24 6.49 -1.45
C ILE A 410 41.62 7.00 -0.06
N VAL A 411 42.88 7.41 0.12
CA VAL A 411 43.36 7.96 1.40
C VAL A 411 43.51 9.48 1.27
N TYR A 412 42.86 10.22 2.15
CA TYR A 412 42.94 11.67 2.24
C TYR A 412 43.62 12.09 3.55
N SER A 413 44.30 13.22 3.50
CA SER A 413 44.66 13.97 4.70
C SER A 413 43.44 14.69 5.27
N LEU A 414 43.51 15.12 6.53
CA LEU A 414 42.38 15.76 7.22
C LEU A 414 41.97 17.11 6.62
N ASP A 415 42.85 17.75 5.86
CA ASP A 415 42.58 18.97 5.10
C ASP A 415 42.04 18.68 3.68
N GLY A 416 41.75 17.40 3.36
CA GLY A 416 41.09 16.99 2.12
C GLY A 416 42.01 16.69 0.95
N LYS A 417 43.35 16.75 1.12
CA LYS A 417 44.28 16.42 0.03
C LYS A 417 44.44 14.90 -0.13
N ILE A 418 44.32 14.42 -1.37
CA ILE A 418 44.55 13.01 -1.72
C ILE A 418 46.01 12.64 -1.45
N LEU A 419 46.23 11.65 -0.59
CA LEU A 419 47.54 11.08 -0.26
C LEU A 419 47.89 9.88 -1.14
N GLY A 420 46.89 9.22 -1.71
CA GLY A 420 47.06 8.16 -2.70
C GLY A 420 45.89 7.18 -2.73
N HIS A 421 46.08 6.12 -3.50
CA HIS A 421 45.12 5.04 -3.70
C HIS A 421 45.68 3.73 -3.12
N ASP A 422 44.78 2.87 -2.67
CA ASP A 422 44.98 1.52 -2.15
C ASP A 422 45.73 1.40 -0.82
N LYS A 423 45.95 0.15 -0.41
CA LYS A 423 46.62 -0.22 0.85
C LYS A 423 48.03 0.37 0.97
N ASP A 424 48.69 0.65 -0.15
CA ASP A 424 50.02 1.28 -0.14
C ASP A 424 49.97 2.78 0.22
N ALA A 425 48.88 3.48 -0.09
CA ALA A 425 48.66 4.85 0.40
C ALA A 425 48.43 4.88 1.91
N ILE A 426 47.72 3.89 2.46
CA ILE A 426 47.55 3.74 3.92
C ILE A 426 48.92 3.52 4.58
N ARG A 427 49.76 2.64 4.05
CA ARG A 427 51.12 2.38 4.58
C ARG A 427 52.01 3.62 4.57
N LYS A 428 51.89 4.49 3.55
CA LYS A 428 52.65 5.75 3.47
C LYS A 428 52.17 6.80 4.48
N ALA A 429 50.92 6.72 4.94
CA ALA A 429 50.34 7.61 5.94
C ALA A 429 50.66 7.22 7.40
N LYS A 430 51.65 6.33 7.60
CA LYS A 430 52.05 5.84 8.92
C LYS A 430 52.37 6.99 9.89
N GLY A 431 51.77 6.95 11.08
CA GLY A 431 51.93 7.97 12.11
C GLY A 431 51.03 9.21 11.92
N GLN A 432 50.12 9.19 10.95
CA GLN A 432 49.14 10.24 10.72
C GLN A 432 47.71 9.73 10.93
N THR A 433 46.79 10.65 11.23
CA THR A 433 45.35 10.38 11.14
C THR A 433 44.88 10.79 9.75
N VAL A 434 44.24 9.88 9.04
CA VAL A 434 43.79 10.06 7.65
C VAL A 434 42.31 9.67 7.50
N LEU A 435 41.70 10.10 6.41
CA LEU A 435 40.37 9.64 6.00
C LEU A 435 40.54 8.59 4.92
N VAL A 436 39.97 7.40 5.14
CA VAL A 436 39.99 6.29 4.20
C VAL A 436 38.59 6.16 3.61
N LYS A 437 38.47 6.31 2.29
CA LYS A 437 37.23 6.17 1.55
C LYS A 437 37.22 4.85 0.78
N THR A 438 36.16 4.07 0.98
CA THR A 438 35.91 2.82 0.25
C THR A 438 34.49 2.88 -0.29
N GLY A 439 34.35 3.05 -1.61
CA GLY A 439 33.04 3.33 -2.22
C GLY A 439 32.43 4.63 -1.70
N GLU A 440 31.23 4.55 -1.13
CA GLU A 440 30.50 5.71 -0.58
C GLU A 440 30.77 5.96 0.91
N ARG A 441 31.49 5.06 1.59
CA ARG A 441 31.81 5.19 3.02
C ARG A 441 33.17 5.82 3.20
N SER A 442 33.28 6.72 4.19
CA SER A 442 34.57 7.23 4.65
C SER A 442 34.73 7.00 6.15
N VAL A 443 35.94 6.62 6.57
CA VAL A 443 36.28 6.37 7.97
C VAL A 443 37.55 7.12 8.32
N LYS A 444 37.56 7.80 9.46
CA LYS A 444 38.76 8.43 10.02
C LYS A 444 39.59 7.37 10.74
N VAL A 445 40.80 7.10 10.25
CA VAL A 445 41.70 6.06 10.74
C VAL A 445 42.99 6.69 11.23
N LYS A 446 43.40 6.35 12.46
CA LYS A 446 44.77 6.60 12.93
C LYS A 446 45.64 5.43 12.48
N VAL A 447 46.62 5.69 11.61
CA VAL A 447 47.48 4.64 11.03
C VAL A 447 48.66 4.37 11.95
N ASP A 448 48.45 3.45 12.88
CA ASP A 448 49.51 2.85 13.69
C ASP A 448 50.07 1.57 12.98
N ARG A 449 51.19 1.02 13.47
CA ARG A 449 52.16 0.15 12.76
C ARG A 449 51.65 -0.82 11.70
#